data_AF-A0A1X9YNT0-F1
#
_entry.id   AF-A0A1X9YNT0-F1
#
_cell.length_a   1.000
_cell.length_b   1.000
_cell.length_c   1.000
_cell.angle_alpha   90.00
_cell.angle_beta   90.00
_cell.angle_gamma   90.00
#
_symmetry.space_group_name_H-M   'P 1'
#
loop_
_entity.id
_entity.type
_entity.pdbx_description
1 polymer ?
#
loop_
_entity_poly.entity_id
_entity_poly.type
_entity_poly.pdbx_seq_one_letter_code
_entity_poly.pdbx_strand_id
1 'polypeptide(L)' 'MEYNIVIAPDLEGLALEVAGFLPQGWRLKGGIVEQGNSYAQQLIRHPKDSIRAQQQRKQPAAKQRRTRWIE' A
#
# COMPACT_ATOMS: atom_id res chain seq x y z
N MET A 1 -15.08 2.07 4.50
CA MET A 1 -13.78 1.52 4.93
C MET A 1 -13.65 0.17 4.26
N GLU A 2 -12.49 -0.15 3.71
CA GLU A 2 -12.24 -1.41 2.99
C GLU A 2 -11.41 -2.35 3.87
N TYR A 3 -11.65 -3.65 3.74
CA TYR A 3 -10.96 -4.70 4.51
C TYR A 3 -10.38 -5.73 3.55
N ASN A 4 -9.19 -6.25 3.89
CA ASN A 4 -8.57 -7.37 3.20
C ASN A 4 -7.95 -8.32 4.23
N ILE A 5 -7.85 -9.59 3.89
CA ILE A 5 -7.20 -10.60 4.71
C ILE A 5 -6.18 -11.30 3.83
N VAL A 6 -4.92 -11.24 4.24
CA VAL A 6 -3.81 -11.94 3.58
C VAL A 6 -3.53 -13.20 4.39
N ILE A 7 -3.43 -14.35 3.72
CA ILE A 7 -3.11 -15.64 4.34
C ILE A 7 -1.89 -16.21 3.62
N ALA A 8 -0.91 -16.68 4.38
CA ALA A 8 0.30 -17.28 3.85
C ALA A 8 0.72 -18.49 4.71
N PRO A 9 1.46 -19.47 4.15
CA PRO A 9 1.89 -20.66 4.88
C PRO A 9 2.94 -20.36 5.97
N ASP A 10 3.72 -19.29 5.81
CA ASP A 10 4.75 -18.87 6.75
C ASP A 10 4.77 -17.34 6.95
N LEU A 11 5.48 -16.88 7.98
CA LEU A 11 5.55 -15.47 8.33
C LEU A 11 6.29 -14.62 7.29
N GLU A 12 7.27 -15.20 6.60
CA GLU A 12 8.06 -14.48 5.59
C GLU A 12 7.20 -14.21 4.34
N GLY A 13 6.50 -15.23 3.85
CA GLY A 13 5.50 -15.11 2.80
C GLY A 13 4.40 -14.13 3.16
N LEU A 14 3.91 -14.17 4.41
CA LEU A 14 2.91 -13.21 4.87
C LEU A 14 3.43 -11.77 4.80
N ALA A 15 4.67 -11.54 5.26
CA ALA A 15 5.28 -10.22 5.25
C ALA A 15 5.48 -9.68 3.83
N LEU A 16 5.90 -10.54 2.91
CA LEU A 16 6.07 -10.21 1.48
C LEU A 16 4.74 -9.80 0.84
N GLU A 17 3.70 -10.59 1.03
CA GLU A 17 2.37 -10.30 0.49
C GLU A 17 1.80 -9.00 1.06
N VAL A 18 1.84 -8.84 2.38
CA VAL A 18 1.39 -7.63 3.08
C VAL A 18 2.15 -6.38 2.61
N ALA A 19 3.46 -6.48 2.39
CA ALA A 19 4.28 -5.37 1.91
C ALA A 19 3.81 -4.83 0.54
N GLY A 20 3.25 -5.69 -0.32
CA GLY A 20 2.65 -5.28 -1.60
C GLY A 20 1.40 -4.39 -1.45
N PHE A 21 0.70 -4.48 -0.32
CA PHE A 21 -0.51 -3.69 -0.05
C PHE A 21 -0.21 -2.33 0.61
N LEU A 22 0.85 -2.23 1.41
CA LEU A 22 1.23 -0.98 2.10
C LEU A 22 1.31 0.26 1.18
N PRO A 23 1.98 0.22 0.00
CA PRO A 23 2.07 1.39 -0.87
C PRO A 23 0.73 1.77 -1.53
N GLN A 24 -0.29 0.92 -1.46
CA GLN A 24 -1.64 1.20 -1.97
C GLN A 24 -2.55 1.83 -0.91
N GLY A 25 -1.98 2.21 0.24
CA GLY A 25 -2.69 2.84 1.35
C GLY A 25 -3.36 1.86 2.32
N TRP A 26 -3.09 0.56 2.19
CA TRP A 26 -3.53 -0.41 3.19
C TRP A 26 -2.68 -0.31 4.45
N ARG A 27 -3.31 -0.55 5.60
CA ARG A 27 -2.67 -0.55 6.92
C ARG A 27 -2.94 -1.86 7.63
N LEU A 28 -1.99 -2.28 8.46
CA LEU A 28 -2.16 -3.43 9.34
C LEU A 28 -3.30 -3.17 10.33
N LYS A 29 -4.19 -4.15 10.49
CA LYS A 29 -5.27 -4.13 11.47
C LYS A 29 -5.14 -5.34 12.37
N GLY A 30 -5.03 -5.10 13.68
CA GLY A 30 -4.85 -6.17 14.67
C GLY A 30 -3.51 -6.91 14.51
N GLY A 31 -3.39 -8.05 15.19
CA GLY A 31 -2.22 -8.92 15.11
C GLY A 31 -2.35 -10.00 14.04
N ILE A 32 -1.25 -10.72 13.84
CA ILE A 32 -1.23 -11.93 13.02
C ILE A 32 -1.95 -13.04 13.79
N VAL A 33 -2.80 -13.78 13.10
CA VAL A 33 -3.47 -14.98 13.63
C VAL A 33 -2.86 -16.21 12.99
N GLU A 34 -2.47 -17.18 13.80
CA GLU A 34 -2.03 -18.49 13.34
C GLU A 34 -3.23 -19.44 13.30
N GLN A 35 -3.43 -20.12 12.16
CA GLN A 35 -4.47 -21.12 11.99
C GLN A 35 -3.90 -22.34 11.26
N GLY A 36 -3.81 -23.47 11.98
CA GLY A 36 -3.22 -24.71 11.47
C GLY A 36 -1.74 -24.52 11.17
N ASN A 37 -1.38 -24.48 9.88
CA ASN A 37 -0.03 -24.24 9.37
C ASN A 37 0.01 -22.98 8.48
N SER A 38 -0.75 -21.96 8.85
CA SER A 38 -0.81 -20.73 8.09
C SER A 38 -0.97 -19.54 9.01
N TYR A 39 -0.56 -18.38 8.50
CA TYR A 39 -0.62 -17.11 9.18
C TYR A 39 -1.53 -16.18 8.40
N ALA A 40 -2.37 -15.44 9.12
CA ALA A 40 -3.31 -14.50 8.56
C ALA A 40 -3.09 -13.10 9.13
N GLN A 41 -3.08 -12.08 8.27
CA GLN A 41 -3.03 -10.67 8.65
C GLN A 41 -4.22 -9.93 8.05
N GLN A 42 -4.96 -9.22 8.90
CA GLN A 42 -6.01 -8.31 8.44
C GLN A 42 -5.41 -6.95 8.05
N LEU A 43 -5.95 -6.39 6.98
CA LEU A 43 -5.60 -5.06 6.48
C LEU A 43 -6.87 -4.20 6.41
N ILE A 44 -6.69 -2.90 6.64
CA ILE A 44 -7.73 -1.89 6.51
C ILE A 44 -7.25 -0.75 5.62
N ARG A 45 -8.14 -0.23 4.78
CA ARG A 45 -7.90 1.00 4.00
C ARG A 45 -9.07 1.95 4.16
N HIS A 46 -8.78 3.23 4.42
CA HIS A 46 -9.80 4.27 4.33
C HIS A 46 -9.81 4.84 2.90
N PRO A 47 -10.98 5.25 2.38
CA PRO A 47 -11.08 5.91 1.07
C PRO A 47 -10.22 7.18 0.94
N LYS A 48 -9.82 7.80 2.05
CA LYS A 48 -8.89 8.94 2.05
C LYS A 48 -7.43 8.53 1.84
N ASP A 49 -7.04 7.31 2.24
CA ASP A 49 -5.69 6.79 2.09
C ASP A 49 -5.40 6.38 0.64
N SER A 50 -6.41 5.90 -0.11
CA SER A 50 -6.28 5.56 -1.53
C SER A 50 -5.91 6.78 -2.39
N ILE A 51 -6.45 7.95 -2.05
CA ILE A 51 -6.14 9.22 -2.74
C ILE A 51 -4.68 9.64 -2.48
N ARG A 52 -4.14 9.43 -1.27
CA ARG A 52 -2.74 9.73 -0.93
C ARG A 52 -1.75 8.84 -1.69
N ALA A 53 -2.03 7.53 -1.75
CA ALA A 53 -1.22 6.59 -2.53
C ALA A 53 -1.21 6.96 -4.02
N GLN A 54 -2.36 7.39 -4.56
CA GLN A 54 -2.46 7.82 -5.96
C GLN A 54 -1.75 9.17 -6.21
N GLN A 55 -1.77 10.11 -5.25
CA GLN A 55 -1.01 11.36 -5.34
C GLN A 55 0.50 11.15 -5.23
N GLN A 56 0.97 10.19 -4.43
CA GLN A 56 2.40 9.83 -4.39
C GLN A 56 2.87 9.18 -5.68
N ARG A 57 2.03 8.37 -6.36
CA ARG A 57 2.33 7.83 -7.69
C ARG A 57 2.24 8.86 -8.82
N LYS A 58 1.55 9.99 -8.60
CA LYS A 58 1.39 11.10 -9.54
C LYS A 58 2.19 12.33 -9.13
N GLN A 59 3.43 12.17 -8.66
CA GLN A 59 4.40 13.25 -8.83
C GLN A 59 5.03 13.07 -10.22
N PRO A 60 4.56 13.76 -11.27
CA PRO A 60 5.40 13.94 -12.44
C PRO A 60 6.65 14.68 -11.98
N ALA A 61 7.81 14.13 -12.33
CA ALA A 61 9.07 14.82 -12.20
C ALA A 61 8.93 16.27 -12.69
N ALA A 62 9.36 17.20 -11.83
CA ALA A 62 9.70 18.59 -12.09
C ALA A 62 8.88 19.31 -13.17
N LYS A 63 8.08 20.30 -12.73
CA LYS A 63 7.68 21.44 -13.56
C LYS A 63 8.91 22.01 -14.30
N GLN A 64 9.08 21.60 -15.55
CA GLN A 64 10.07 22.16 -16.46
C GLN A 64 9.64 23.61 -16.72
N ARG A 65 10.31 24.56 -16.05
CA ARG A 65 10.13 26.00 -16.24
C ARG A 65 10.26 26.27 -17.74
N ARG A 66 9.19 26.80 -18.34
CA ARG A 66 9.21 27.41 -19.67
C ARG A 66 10.27 28.50 -19.67
N THR A 67 11.35 28.30 -20.41
CA THR A 67 12.18 29.41 -20.89
C THR A 67 11.69 29.71 -22.31
N ARG A 68 10.85 30.73 -22.46
CA ARG A 68 10.67 31.39 -23.76
C ARG A 68 11.91 32.27 -23.94
N TRP A 69 12.73 31.96 -24.93
CA TRP A 69 13.68 32.93 -25.47
C TRP A 69 12.93 33.77 -26.50
N ILE A 70 12.91 35.09 -26.26
CA ILE A 70 12.59 36.10 -27.26
C ILE A 70 13.96 36.59 -27.74
N GLU A 71 14.23 36.45 -29.03
CA GLU A 71 14.81 37.46 -29.94
C GLU A 71 14.61 36.98 -31.38
#